data_AF-S5ALS5-F1
#
_entry.id   AF-S5ALS5-F1
#
_cell.length_a   1.000
_cell.length_b   1.000
_cell.length_c   1.000
_cell.angle_alpha   90.00
_cell.angle_beta   90.00
_cell.angle_gamma   90.00
#
_symmetry.space_group_name_H-M   'P 1'
#
loop_
_entity.id
_entity.type
_entity.pdbx_description
1 polymer ?
#
loop_
_entity_poly.entity_id
_entity_poly.type
_entity_poly.pdbx_seq_one_letter_code
_entity_poly.pdbx_strand_id
1 'polypeptide(L)'
;MNELSPRDEHAHVMRRLAAFGLMKDIIRLYTTMKPDELNYYFNAYEPPSHRGGQKWYRKKYSQHLGDRVVRVYENVVGDICDPRRLTPKQLLDVTVAYLSIYERDDVSVNRIYHLIMNIKAGVVAVEKSCAKCKKPYIVQRSIYCASCNTIKTTSRSKRSNDKTFERISRDSVLPNNLFVNNTENASSLSA
;
A
#
# COMPACT_ATOMS: atom_id res chain seq x y z
N MET A 1 28.12 11.48 15.08
CA MET A 1 27.42 10.33 14.46
C MET A 1 27.91 10.26 13.03
N ASN A 2 28.49 9.14 12.61
CA ASN A 2 28.87 8.96 11.20
C ASN A 2 27.60 8.73 10.38
N GLU A 3 27.36 9.57 9.38
CA GLU A 3 26.26 9.38 8.44
C GLU A 3 26.52 8.12 7.61
N LEU A 4 25.49 7.29 7.45
CA LEU A 4 25.57 6.12 6.57
C LEU A 4 25.74 6.57 5.13
N SER A 5 26.51 5.83 4.33
CA SER A 5 26.53 6.07 2.90
C SER A 5 25.12 5.85 2.32
N PRO A 6 24.73 6.49 1.21
CA PRO A 6 23.43 6.27 0.58
C PRO A 6 23.15 4.79 0.25
N ARG A 7 24.21 4.04 -0.06
CA ARG A 7 24.14 2.60 -0.30
C ARG A 7 23.82 1.83 0.98
N ASP A 8 24.48 2.17 2.09
CA ASP A 8 24.27 1.50 3.37
C ASP A 8 22.92 1.86 3.98
N GLU A 9 22.46 3.11 3.82
CA GLU A 9 21.11 3.53 4.20
C GLU A 9 20.06 2.73 3.41
N HIS A 10 20.22 2.64 2.09
CA HIS A 10 19.32 1.87 1.25
C HIS A 10 19.28 0.39 1.67
N ALA A 11 20.46 -0.23 1.87
CA ALA A 11 20.54 -1.63 2.33
C ALA A 11 19.88 -1.81 3.70
N HIS A 12 20.08 -0.88 4.63
CA HIS A 12 19.42 -0.88 5.93
C HIS A 12 17.88 -0.85 5.79
N VAL A 13 17.36 0.06 4.96
CA VAL A 13 15.92 0.19 4.69
C VAL A 13 15.35 -1.11 4.12
N MET A 14 16.02 -1.72 3.13
CA MET A 14 15.54 -2.96 2.50
C MET A 14 15.55 -4.14 3.47
N ARG A 15 16.58 -4.29 4.30
CA ARG A 15 16.63 -5.32 5.35
C ARG A 15 15.51 -5.15 6.38
N ARG A 16 15.21 -3.90 6.78
CA ARG A 16 14.11 -3.60 7.70
C ARG A 16 12.75 -3.93 7.09
N LEU A 17 12.52 -3.57 5.83
CA LEU A 17 11.28 -3.92 5.12
C LEU A 17 11.13 -5.45 4.97
N ALA A 18 12.21 -6.17 4.71
CA ALA A 18 12.22 -7.64 4.71
C ALA A 18 11.86 -8.21 6.10
N ALA A 19 12.39 -7.62 7.18
CA ALA A 19 12.05 -7.99 8.56
C ALA A 19 10.58 -7.81 8.90
N PHE A 20 9.94 -6.75 8.41
CA PHE A 20 8.49 -6.56 8.49
C PHE A 20 7.67 -7.47 7.55
N GLY A 21 8.33 -8.29 6.74
CA GLY A 21 7.71 -9.24 5.82
C GLY A 21 7.12 -8.62 4.56
N LEU A 22 7.68 -7.52 4.05
CA LEU A 22 7.31 -7.00 2.74
C LEU A 22 7.55 -8.08 1.68
N MET A 23 6.59 -8.34 0.79
CA MET A 23 6.70 -9.43 -0.18
C MET A 23 7.97 -9.30 -1.04
N LYS A 24 8.62 -10.44 -1.29
CA LYS A 24 9.85 -10.54 -2.11
C LYS A 24 9.71 -9.84 -3.46
N ASP A 25 8.57 -9.98 -4.11
CA ASP A 25 8.32 -9.34 -5.40
C ASP A 25 8.23 -7.82 -5.31
N ILE A 26 7.71 -7.26 -4.20
CA ILE A 26 7.73 -5.81 -3.98
C ILE A 26 9.16 -5.34 -3.69
N ILE A 27 9.91 -6.06 -2.86
CA ILE A 27 11.30 -5.74 -2.54
C ILE A 27 12.15 -5.65 -3.80
N ARG A 28 11.99 -6.59 -4.73
CA ARG A 28 12.72 -6.63 -6.02
C ARG A 28 12.47 -5.40 -6.91
N LEU A 29 11.35 -4.69 -6.72
CA LEU A 29 11.08 -3.44 -7.46
C LEU A 29 11.98 -2.28 -7.00
N TYR A 30 12.54 -2.39 -5.80
CA TYR A 30 13.23 -1.29 -5.13
C TYR A 30 14.73 -1.50 -4.97
N THR A 31 15.25 -2.71 -5.22
CA THR A 31 16.65 -3.02 -4.96
C THR A 31 17.20 -4.08 -5.89
N THR A 32 18.51 -4.05 -6.10
CA THR A 32 19.30 -5.06 -6.82
C THR A 32 20.05 -6.02 -5.89
N MET A 33 19.82 -5.91 -4.57
CA MET A 33 20.38 -6.83 -3.57
C MET A 33 20.01 -8.27 -3.90
N LYS A 34 20.94 -9.20 -3.66
CA LYS A 34 20.72 -10.62 -3.95
C LYS A 34 19.66 -11.17 -2.99
N PRO A 35 18.77 -12.08 -3.43
CA PRO A 35 17.76 -12.67 -2.55
C PRO A 35 18.34 -13.24 -1.25
N ASP A 36 19.52 -13.87 -1.32
CA ASP A 36 20.19 -14.48 -0.15
C ASP A 36 20.63 -13.45 0.90
N GLU A 37 20.95 -12.22 0.48
CA GLU A 37 21.31 -11.13 1.40
C GLU A 37 20.12 -10.65 2.23
N LEU A 38 18.90 -10.90 1.75
CA LEU A 38 17.66 -10.51 2.41
C LEU A 38 16.96 -11.69 3.10
N ASN A 39 17.17 -12.93 2.61
CA ASN A 39 16.56 -14.16 3.11
C ASN A 39 16.68 -14.31 4.64
N TYR A 40 17.84 -13.98 5.20
CA TYR A 40 18.07 -14.00 6.65
C TYR A 40 17.10 -13.11 7.44
N TYR A 41 16.72 -11.96 6.88
CA TYR A 41 15.89 -10.97 7.57
C TYR A 41 14.40 -11.22 7.40
N PHE A 42 13.98 -12.00 6.42
CA PHE A 42 12.55 -12.10 6.08
C PHE A 42 11.70 -12.59 7.25
N ASN A 43 10.63 -11.84 7.53
CA ASN A 43 9.66 -12.15 8.60
C ASN A 43 10.26 -12.24 10.01
N ALA A 44 11.42 -11.61 10.26
CA ALA A 44 12.04 -11.60 11.59
C ALA A 44 11.13 -11.03 12.70
N TYR A 45 10.11 -10.23 12.35
CA TYR A 45 9.11 -9.70 13.27
C TYR A 45 7.77 -10.44 13.27
N GLU A 46 7.72 -11.65 12.70
CA GLU A 46 6.51 -12.51 12.70
C GLU A 46 5.23 -11.76 12.24
N PRO A 47 5.22 -11.20 11.01
CA PRO A 47 4.14 -10.35 10.56
C PRO A 47 2.81 -11.11 10.46
N PRO A 48 1.67 -10.42 10.65
CA PRO A 48 0.35 -11.04 10.49
C PRO A 48 0.18 -11.71 9.13
N SER A 49 -0.27 -12.97 9.14
CA SER A 49 -0.54 -13.73 7.92
C SER A 49 -1.84 -13.25 7.27
N HIS A 50 -1.76 -12.75 6.04
CA HIS A 50 -2.92 -12.26 5.31
C HIS A 50 -3.00 -12.83 3.89
N ARG A 51 -4.18 -13.31 3.51
CA ARG A 51 -4.52 -13.56 2.10
C ARG A 51 -5.04 -12.27 1.46
N GLY A 52 -4.50 -11.90 0.29
CA GLY A 52 -5.06 -10.84 -0.56
C GLY A 52 -4.87 -9.39 -0.06
N GLY A 53 -3.62 -8.93 -0.02
CA GLY A 53 -3.25 -7.58 0.43
C GLY A 53 -3.72 -6.41 -0.47
N GLN A 54 -4.33 -6.66 -1.63
CA GLN A 54 -4.63 -5.58 -2.59
C GLN A 54 -5.95 -4.84 -2.35
N LYS A 55 -6.96 -5.47 -1.74
CA LYS A 55 -8.32 -4.90 -1.61
C LYS A 55 -8.90 -5.07 -0.21
N TRP A 56 -8.05 -5.37 0.77
CA TRP A 56 -8.43 -5.69 2.14
C TRP A 56 -9.34 -4.62 2.76
N TYR A 57 -9.04 -3.35 2.54
CA TYR A 57 -9.75 -2.18 3.05
C TYR A 57 -11.21 -2.10 2.59
N ARG A 58 -11.62 -2.80 1.51
CA ARG A 58 -13.00 -2.80 0.99
C ARG A 58 -14.03 -3.44 1.91
N LYS A 59 -13.61 -4.19 2.94
CA LYS A 59 -14.56 -4.72 3.92
C LYS A 59 -14.97 -3.60 4.87
N LYS A 60 -16.27 -3.54 5.22
CA LYS A 60 -16.85 -2.52 6.12
C LYS A 60 -16.04 -2.36 7.42
N TYR A 61 -15.63 -3.48 8.01
CA TYR A 61 -14.90 -3.50 9.27
C TYR A 61 -13.42 -3.13 9.14
N SER A 62 -12.82 -3.17 7.95
CA SER A 62 -11.40 -2.83 7.74
C SER A 62 -11.17 -1.43 7.18
N GLN A 63 -12.22 -0.75 6.72
CA GLN A 63 -12.06 0.58 6.10
C GLN A 63 -11.46 1.59 7.08
N HIS A 64 -11.81 1.52 8.38
CA HIS A 64 -11.28 2.42 9.40
C HIS A 64 -9.76 2.27 9.60
N LEU A 65 -9.20 1.08 9.38
CA LEU A 65 -7.75 0.85 9.37
C LEU A 65 -7.11 1.53 8.15
N GLY A 66 -7.79 1.49 6.99
CA GLY A 66 -7.38 2.24 5.81
C GLY A 66 -7.35 3.76 6.05
N ASP A 67 -8.35 4.32 6.74
CA ASP A 67 -8.35 5.71 7.17
C ASP A 67 -7.13 6.05 8.05
N ARG A 68 -6.76 5.14 8.96
CA ARG A 68 -5.58 5.31 9.83
C ARG A 68 -4.29 5.31 9.01
N VAL A 69 -4.14 4.41 8.04
CA VAL A 69 -2.96 4.38 7.14
C VAL A 69 -2.82 5.71 6.40
N VAL A 70 -3.91 6.24 5.85
CA VAL A 70 -3.90 7.55 5.16
C VAL A 70 -3.42 8.66 6.09
N ARG A 71 -3.92 8.71 7.33
CA ARG A 71 -3.54 9.75 8.29
C ARG A 71 -2.08 9.65 8.71
N VAL A 72 -1.59 8.42 8.95
CA VAL A 72 -0.18 8.19 9.28
C VAL A 72 0.69 8.61 8.12
N TYR A 73 0.32 8.22 6.88
CA TYR A 73 1.05 8.64 5.69
C TYR A 73 1.11 10.17 5.57
N GLU A 74 -0.03 10.85 5.66
CA GLU A 74 -0.06 12.31 5.52
C GLU A 74 0.74 13.03 6.61
N ASN A 75 0.82 12.48 7.82
CA ASN A 75 1.65 13.00 8.90
C ASN A 75 3.16 12.75 8.71
N VAL A 76 3.55 11.63 8.11
CA VAL A 76 4.96 11.22 7.97
C VAL A 76 5.58 11.73 6.67
N VAL A 77 4.83 11.72 5.58
CA VAL A 77 5.32 11.97 4.22
C VAL A 77 4.70 13.23 3.59
N GLY A 78 3.49 13.59 3.99
CA GLY A 78 2.69 14.64 3.34
C GLY A 78 1.62 14.06 2.42
N ASP A 79 1.11 14.88 1.49
CA ASP A 79 -0.07 14.54 0.68
C ASP A 79 0.02 13.15 0.01
N ILE A 80 -0.86 12.23 0.40
CA ILE A 80 -0.90 10.87 -0.17
C ILE A 80 -1.36 10.84 -1.64
N CYS A 81 -2.10 11.86 -2.08
CA CYS A 81 -2.56 12.01 -3.46
C CYS A 81 -1.47 12.58 -4.37
N ASP A 82 -0.31 12.97 -3.83
CA ASP A 82 0.85 13.38 -4.63
C ASP A 82 1.28 12.21 -5.55
N PRO A 83 1.40 12.45 -6.89
CA PRO A 83 1.71 11.42 -7.87
C PRO A 83 3.15 10.89 -7.79
N ARG A 84 4.04 11.54 -7.00
CA ARG A 84 5.42 11.07 -6.82
C ARG A 84 5.45 9.62 -6.32
N ARG A 85 6.39 8.85 -6.85
CA ARG A 85 6.58 7.43 -6.51
C ARG A 85 6.89 7.27 -5.02
N LEU A 86 6.27 6.26 -4.41
CA LEU A 86 6.58 5.85 -3.05
C LEU A 86 8.00 5.30 -2.98
N THR A 87 8.86 5.90 -2.15
CA THR A 87 10.22 5.40 -1.91
C THR A 87 10.23 4.31 -0.82
N PRO A 88 11.24 3.42 -0.80
CA PRO A 88 11.39 2.42 0.26
C PRO A 88 11.49 3.03 1.64
N LYS A 89 12.20 4.16 1.76
CA LYS A 89 12.35 4.88 3.03
C LYS A 89 11.00 5.40 3.53
N GLN A 90 10.21 6.03 2.65
CA GLN A 90 8.86 6.49 2.99
C GLN A 90 7.95 5.32 3.43
N LEU A 91 8.00 4.18 2.73
CA LEU A 91 7.25 3.00 3.13
C LEU A 91 7.67 2.51 4.53
N LEU A 92 8.98 2.46 4.80
CA LEU A 92 9.50 2.06 6.11
C LEU A 92 9.07 3.04 7.21
N ASP A 93 9.23 4.35 6.99
CA ASP A 93 8.88 5.38 7.96
C ASP A 93 7.38 5.31 8.31
N VAL A 94 6.50 5.16 7.30
CA VAL A 94 5.05 5.00 7.51
C VAL A 94 4.73 3.69 8.23
N THR A 95 5.41 2.60 7.90
CA THR A 95 5.19 1.29 8.53
C THR A 95 5.56 1.33 10.00
N VAL A 96 6.74 1.85 10.33
CA VAL A 96 7.19 1.99 11.71
C VAL A 96 6.23 2.90 12.47
N ALA A 97 5.89 4.08 11.93
CA ALA A 97 4.96 5.00 12.57
C ALA A 97 3.58 4.35 12.81
N TYR A 98 3.05 3.61 11.82
CA TYR A 98 1.76 2.95 11.95
C TYR A 98 1.77 1.94 13.08
N LEU A 99 2.76 1.03 13.09
CA LEU A 99 2.85 -0.06 14.06
C LEU A 99 3.12 0.46 15.47
N SER A 100 3.84 1.59 15.62
CA SER A 100 4.05 2.23 16.92
C SER A 100 2.80 2.93 17.47
N ILE A 101 1.92 3.44 16.61
CA ILE A 101 0.69 4.13 17.04
C ILE A 101 -0.45 3.12 17.28
N TYR A 102 -0.51 2.06 16.47
CA TYR A 102 -1.61 1.10 16.44
C TYR A 102 -1.10 -0.35 16.62
N GLU A 103 -0.47 -0.61 17.77
CA GLU A 103 0.18 -1.90 18.08
C GLU A 103 -0.75 -3.13 17.99
N ARG A 104 -2.06 -2.92 18.18
CA ARG A 104 -3.07 -4.01 18.17
C ARG A 104 -3.79 -4.17 16.84
N ASP A 105 -3.48 -3.34 15.85
CA ASP A 105 -4.15 -3.39 14.56
C ASP A 105 -3.59 -4.54 13.70
N ASP A 106 -4.51 -5.28 13.08
CA ASP A 106 -4.18 -6.35 12.13
C ASP A 106 -3.80 -5.77 10.75
N VAL A 107 -2.65 -5.09 10.66
CA VAL A 107 -2.20 -4.43 9.42
C VAL A 107 -0.72 -4.70 9.17
N SER A 108 -0.42 -5.53 8.16
CA SER A 108 0.95 -5.77 7.71
C SER A 108 1.49 -4.69 6.76
N VAL A 109 2.82 -4.62 6.63
CA VAL A 109 3.51 -3.74 5.66
C VAL A 109 2.99 -3.91 4.23
N ASN A 110 2.58 -5.12 3.85
CA ASN A 110 1.98 -5.38 2.53
C ASN A 110 0.62 -4.71 2.36
N ARG A 111 -0.23 -4.73 3.40
CA ARG A 111 -1.53 -4.03 3.39
C ARG A 111 -1.35 -2.52 3.28
N ILE A 112 -0.36 -1.96 3.99
CA ILE A 112 0.03 -0.54 3.91
C ILE A 112 0.47 -0.21 2.48
N TYR A 113 1.46 -0.93 1.95
CA TYR A 113 1.99 -0.73 0.61
C TYR A 113 0.89 -0.73 -0.46
N HIS A 114 0.06 -1.77 -0.49
CA HIS A 114 -0.97 -1.88 -1.52
C HIS A 114 -2.04 -0.79 -1.43
N LEU A 115 -2.41 -0.35 -0.22
CA LEU A 115 -3.35 0.76 -0.08
C LEU A 115 -2.74 2.05 -0.65
N ILE A 116 -1.48 2.37 -0.28
CA ILE A 116 -0.79 3.56 -0.79
C ILE A 116 -0.70 3.52 -2.32
N MET A 117 -0.28 2.39 -2.89
CA MET A 117 -0.15 2.24 -4.34
C MET A 117 -1.50 2.36 -5.06
N ASN A 118 -2.58 1.83 -4.48
CA ASN A 118 -3.92 1.97 -5.06
C ASN A 118 -4.45 3.41 -4.98
N ILE A 119 -4.09 4.18 -3.94
CA ILE A 119 -4.42 5.60 -3.86
C ILE A 119 -3.65 6.38 -4.93
N LYS A 120 -2.32 6.18 -5.02
CA LYS A 120 -1.47 6.83 -6.02
C LYS A 120 -1.85 6.48 -7.46
N ALA A 121 -2.38 5.28 -7.70
CA ALA A 121 -2.90 4.85 -8.99
C ALA A 121 -4.33 5.36 -9.30
N GLY A 122 -4.97 6.12 -8.40
CA GLY A 122 -6.34 6.60 -8.57
C GLY A 122 -7.43 5.54 -8.42
N VAL A 123 -7.08 4.31 -8.00
CA VAL A 123 -8.01 3.20 -7.76
C VAL A 123 -8.82 3.41 -6.47
N VAL A 124 -8.26 4.16 -5.51
CA VAL A 124 -8.88 4.52 -4.24
C VAL A 124 -8.84 6.02 -4.09
N ALA A 125 -10.02 6.65 -4.00
CA ALA A 125 -10.13 8.07 -3.72
C ALA A 125 -9.94 8.35 -2.22
N VAL A 126 -9.38 9.51 -1.90
CA VAL A 126 -9.22 10.01 -0.54
C VAL A 126 -9.97 11.33 -0.43
N GLU A 127 -10.83 11.44 0.59
CA GLU A 127 -11.45 12.71 0.95
C GLU A 127 -10.61 13.40 2.01
N LYS A 128 -10.23 14.65 1.73
CA LYS A 128 -9.25 15.38 2.53
C LYS A 128 -9.74 15.76 3.93
N SER A 129 -11.04 15.88 4.12
CA SER A 129 -11.58 16.25 5.41
C SER A 129 -12.96 15.63 5.66
N CYS A 130 -13.06 14.89 6.76
CA CYS A 130 -14.34 14.46 7.30
C CYS A 130 -15.09 15.63 7.95
N ALA A 131 -16.40 15.74 7.72
CA ALA A 131 -17.24 16.78 8.33
C ALA A 131 -17.15 16.83 9.87
N LYS A 132 -17.00 15.66 10.52
CA LYS A 132 -16.93 15.50 11.98
C LYS A 132 -15.51 15.60 12.53
N CYS A 133 -14.63 14.68 12.16
CA CYS A 133 -13.28 14.62 12.76
C CYS A 133 -12.23 15.49 12.05
N LYS A 134 -12.59 16.14 10.93
CA LYS A 134 -11.72 16.97 10.08
C LYS A 134 -10.50 16.27 9.48
N LYS A 135 -10.34 14.97 9.72
CA LYS A 135 -9.23 14.14 9.21
C LYS A 135 -9.55 13.54 7.84
N PRO A 136 -8.52 13.18 7.05
CA PRO A 136 -8.68 12.47 5.80
C PRO A 136 -9.19 11.04 6.02
N TYR A 137 -9.81 10.47 4.99
CA TYR A 137 -10.33 9.10 4.97
C TYR A 137 -10.45 8.55 3.54
N ILE A 138 -10.41 7.22 3.41
CA ILE A 138 -10.57 6.56 2.11
C ILE A 138 -12.05 6.49 1.70
N VAL A 139 -12.32 6.71 0.42
CA VAL A 139 -13.67 6.62 -0.17
C VAL A 139 -13.83 5.31 -0.92
N GLN A 140 -15.00 4.70 -0.77
CA GLN A 140 -15.39 3.48 -1.48
C GLN A 140 -16.69 3.72 -2.27
N ARG A 141 -17.77 3.02 -1.95
CA ARG A 141 -19.08 3.18 -2.61
C ARG A 141 -19.80 4.44 -2.15
N SER A 142 -19.70 4.76 -0.87
CA SER A 142 -20.27 5.96 -0.26
C SER A 142 -19.17 6.85 0.28
N ILE A 143 -19.42 8.16 0.28
CA ILE A 143 -18.52 9.14 0.88
C ILE A 143 -18.73 9.10 2.40
N TYR A 144 -17.99 8.22 3.05
CA TYR A 144 -18.18 7.82 4.44
C TYR A 144 -16.83 7.69 5.14
N CYS A 145 -16.66 8.42 6.25
CA CYS A 145 -15.52 8.28 7.13
C CYS A 145 -15.75 7.12 8.10
N ALA A 146 -15.02 6.02 7.90
CA ALA A 146 -15.17 4.80 8.70
C ALA A 146 -14.64 4.96 10.13
N SER A 147 -13.77 5.94 10.38
CA SER A 147 -13.26 6.21 11.73
C SER A 147 -14.27 6.86 12.68
N CYS A 148 -15.23 7.63 12.17
CA CYS A 148 -16.20 8.36 12.99
C CYS A 148 -17.65 8.10 12.56
N ASN A 149 -17.85 7.12 11.69
CA ASN A 149 -19.12 6.70 11.12
C ASN A 149 -19.96 7.87 10.55
N THR A 150 -19.31 8.84 9.91
CA THR A 150 -19.96 10.05 9.39
C THR A 150 -20.00 10.03 7.87
N ILE A 151 -21.20 10.24 7.30
CA ILE A 151 -21.42 10.39 5.86
C ILE A 151 -21.23 11.86 5.49
N LYS A 152 -20.55 12.15 4.38
CA LYS A 152 -20.52 13.50 3.79
C LYS A 152 -21.90 13.75 3.18
N THR A 153 -22.71 14.58 3.83
CA THR A 153 -23.95 15.08 3.25
C THR A 153 -23.58 15.93 2.05
N THR A 154 -23.68 15.38 0.84
CA THR A 154 -23.71 16.21 -0.36
C THR A 154 -25.02 16.99 -0.31
N SER A 155 -24.94 18.31 -0.14
CA SER A 155 -26.08 19.17 -0.45
C SER A 155 -26.54 18.78 -1.85
N ARG A 156 -27.82 18.40 -2.00
CA ARG A 156 -28.45 18.11 -3.29
C ARG A 156 -28.45 19.39 -4.14
N SER A 157 -27.31 19.70 -4.74
CA SER A 157 -27.27 20.51 -5.94
C SER A 157 -27.84 19.65 -7.07
N LYS A 158 -28.89 20.15 -7.75
CA LYS A 158 -29.45 19.56 -8.98
C LYS A 158 -28.27 19.26 -9.91
N ARG A 159 -28.00 17.97 -10.16
CA ARG A 159 -26.99 17.53 -11.13
C ARG A 159 -27.29 18.17 -12.48
N SER A 160 -26.39 19.00 -12.99
CA SER A 160 -26.19 19.07 -14.44
C SER A 160 -25.61 17.72 -14.87
N ASN A 161 -26.07 17.21 -16.01
CA ASN A 161 -25.60 15.97 -16.61
C ASN A 161 -24.11 16.09 -16.96
N ASP A 162 -23.23 15.73 -16.03
CA ASP A 162 -21.82 15.53 -16.33
C ASP A 162 -21.50 14.04 -16.22
N LYS A 163 -21.16 13.44 -17.37
CA LYS A 163 -20.93 11.99 -17.56
C LYS A 163 -19.54 11.57 -17.07
N THR A 164 -19.04 12.16 -15.99
CA THR A 164 -17.66 11.93 -15.51
C THR A 164 -17.52 10.65 -14.66
N PHE A 165 -18.62 9.96 -14.34
CA PHE A 165 -18.64 8.76 -13.49
C PHE A 165 -18.99 7.48 -14.27
N GLU A 166 -18.42 7.30 -15.45
CA GLU A 166 -18.44 6.00 -16.13
C GLU A 166 -17.04 5.57 -16.56
N ARG A 167 -16.47 4.66 -15.76
CA ARG A 167 -15.48 3.60 -16.07
C ARG A 167 -14.46 3.46 -14.94
N ILE A 168 -14.89 2.83 -13.84
CA ILE A 168 -13.94 2.03 -13.05
C ILE A 168 -13.75 0.75 -13.85
N SER A 169 -12.74 0.73 -14.71
CA SER A 169 -12.38 -0.45 -15.50
C SER A 169 -12.05 -1.61 -14.56
N ARG A 170 -12.45 -2.81 -14.99
CA ARG A 170 -12.38 -4.07 -14.24
C ARG A 170 -11.00 -4.73 -14.28
N ASP A 171 -9.99 -4.04 -14.79
CA ASP A 171 -8.68 -4.63 -15.03
C ASP A 171 -7.67 -4.19 -13.97
N SER A 172 -7.22 -5.19 -13.21
CA SER A 172 -5.99 -5.16 -12.44
C SER A 172 -4.83 -4.79 -13.34
N VAL A 173 -4.34 -3.55 -13.27
CA VAL A 173 -3.08 -3.16 -13.89
C VAL A 173 -1.93 -3.59 -12.98
N LEU A 174 -1.53 -4.86 -13.11
CA LEU A 174 -0.11 -5.19 -13.02
C LEU A 174 0.46 -5.03 -14.45
N PRO A 175 1.69 -4.53 -14.63
CA PRO A 175 2.31 -4.47 -15.96
C PRO A 175 2.42 -5.87 -16.56
N ASN A 176 1.83 -6.08 -17.74
CA ASN A 176 1.74 -7.37 -18.45
C ASN A 176 3.05 -7.84 -19.10
N ASN A 177 4.22 -7.31 -18.73
CA ASN A 177 5.49 -7.60 -19.42
C ASN A 177 6.47 -8.42 -18.57
N LEU A 178 6.00 -9.46 -17.89
CA LEU A 178 6.87 -10.38 -17.13
C LEU A 178 6.54 -11.88 -17.35
N PHE A 179 6.13 -12.24 -18.57
CA PHE A 179 6.22 -13.64 -19.01
C PHE A 179 7.18 -13.71 -20.20
N VAL A 180 8.48 -13.81 -19.89
CA VAL A 180 9.43 -14.42 -20.81
C VAL A 180 9.17 -15.92 -20.72
N ASN A 181 8.67 -16.49 -21.82
CA ASN A 181 8.53 -17.94 -21.98
C ASN A 181 9.93 -18.57 -21.95
N ASN A 182 10.36 -19.06 -20.79
CA ASN A 182 11.38 -20.08 -20.72
C ASN A 182 10.68 -21.45 -20.76
N THR A 183 10.36 -21.91 -21.96
CA THR A 183 10.27 -23.35 -22.22
C THR A 183 11.65 -23.82 -22.62
N GLU A 184 12.44 -24.20 -21.62
CA GLU A 184 13.61 -25.04 -21.81
C GLU A 184 13.16 -26.43 -22.30
N ASN A 185 13.97 -26.97 -23.21
CA ASN A 185 13.88 -28.30 -23.78
C ASN A 185 13.73 -29.39 -22.70
N ALA A 186 12.56 -30.03 -22.66
CA ALA A 186 12.43 -31.37 -22.10
C ALA A 186 12.76 -32.38 -23.21
N SER A 187 14.01 -32.83 -23.19
CA SER A 187 14.48 -34.04 -23.86
C SER A 187 13.58 -35.23 -23.49
N SER A 188 12.91 -35.79 -24.48
CA SER A 188 12.23 -37.08 -24.38
C SER A 188 13.26 -38.20 -24.38
N LEU A 189 13.48 -38.79 -23.21
CA LEU A 189 14.10 -40.10 -23.04
C LEU A 189 13.01 -41.17 -22.93
N SER A 190 13.26 -42.30 -23.61
CA SER A 190 12.66 -43.64 -23.52
C SER A 190 11.24 -43.87 -24.06
N ALA A 191 11.16 -44.49 -25.24
CA ALA A 191 10.87 -45.92 -25.40
C ALA A 191 11.56 -46.46 -26.67
#